data_AF-A0A6A6NPH9-F1
#
_entry.id   AF-A0A6A6NPH9-F1
#
_cell.length_a   1.000
_cell.length_b   1.000
_cell.length_c   1.000
_cell.angle_alpha   90.00
_cell.angle_beta   90.00
_cell.angle_gamma   90.00
#
_symmetry.space_group_name_H-M   'P 1'
#
loop_
_entity.id
_entity.type
_entity.pdbx_description
1 polymer ?
#
loop_
_entity_poly.entity_id
_entity_poly.type
_entity_poly.pdbx_seq_one_letter_code
_entity_poly.pdbx_strand_id
1 'polypeptide(L)' 'MAQCQHEFHLIKSPYTLIVWRCQTCHSGPHWSIYECKHCKLKVCRDCKDKD' A
#
# COMPACT_ATOMS: atom_id res chain seq x y z
N MET A 1 -4.63 14.01 -17.83
CA MET A 1 -4.34 12.85 -16.96
C MET A 1 -4.32 13.36 -15.54
N ALA A 2 -5.37 13.09 -14.76
CA ALA A 2 -5.37 13.49 -13.36
C ALA A 2 -4.32 12.63 -12.64
N GLN A 3 -3.13 13.19 -12.43
CA GLN A 3 -2.19 12.63 -11.47
C GLN A 3 -2.94 12.64 -10.15
N CYS A 4 -3.38 11.46 -9.69
CA CYS A 4 -3.87 11.36 -8.33
C CYS A 4 -2.71 11.81 -7.44
N GLN A 5 -2.95 12.83 -6.62
CA GLN A 5 -2.00 13.21 -5.57
C GLN A 5 -2.00 12.06 -4.57
N HIS A 6 -1.18 11.04 -4.83
CA HIS A 6 -1.18 9.83 -4.04
C HIS A 6 -0.60 10.13 -2.66
N GLU A 7 -1.49 10.43 -1.71
CA GLU A 7 -1.10 10.54 -0.31
C GLU A 7 -1.10 9.15 0.33
N PHE A 8 0.04 8.47 0.22
CA PHE A 8 0.26 7.17 0.83
C PHE A 8 0.52 7.29 2.34
N HIS A 9 -0.26 6.60 3.15
CA HIS A 9 0.02 6.40 4.56
C HIS A 9 0.32 4.93 4.84
N LEU A 10 1.22 4.69 5.79
CA LEU A 10 1.60 3.35 6.18
C LEU A 10 0.57 2.77 7.15
N ILE A 11 -0.08 1.68 6.75
CA ILE A 11 -0.94 0.88 7.60
C ILE A 11 -0.12 -0.31 8.09
N LYS A 12 -0.15 -0.56 9.40
CA LYS A 12 0.45 -1.73 10.04
C LYS A 12 -0.61 -2.45 10.83
N SER A 13 -0.59 -3.77 10.83
CA SER A 13 -1.50 -4.54 11.67
C SER A 13 -0.84 -4.80 13.00
N PRO A 14 -1.41 -4.30 14.12
CA PRO A 14 -0.86 -4.55 15.44
C PRO A 14 -1.06 -6.01 15.89
N TYR A 15 -2.04 -6.70 15.31
CA TYR A 15 -2.33 -8.11 15.55
C TYR A 15 -1.93 -8.92 14.32
N THR A 16 -1.25 -10.05 14.53
CA THR A 16 -0.57 -10.88 13.51
C THR A 16 -1.46 -11.51 12.43
N LEU A 17 -2.76 -11.25 12.44
CA LEU A 17 -3.75 -11.90 11.57
C LEU A 17 -3.99 -11.18 10.24
N ILE A 18 -3.73 -9.88 10.15
CA ILE A 18 -4.02 -9.12 8.94
C ILE A 18 -2.73 -8.94 8.15
N VAL A 19 -2.69 -9.61 7.00
CA VAL A 19 -1.64 -9.50 6.01
C VAL A 19 -2.18 -8.91 4.72
N TRP A 20 -1.39 -8.06 4.08
CA TRP A 20 -1.77 -7.37 2.85
C TRP A 20 -0.96 -7.83 1.66
N ARG A 21 -1.54 -7.68 0.48
CA ARG A 21 -0.89 -7.92 -0.80
C ARG A 21 -0.83 -6.62 -1.58
N CYS A 22 0.34 -6.32 -2.14
CA CYS A 22 0.51 -5.18 -3.02
C CYS A 22 -0.35 -5.36 -4.27
N GLN A 23 -1.14 -4.36 -4.64
CA GLN A 23 -1.98 -4.42 -5.84
C GLN A 23 -1.19 -4.21 -7.14
N THR A 24 0.02 -3.65 -7.05
CA THR A 24 0.86 -3.37 -8.23
C THR A 24 1.73 -4.57 -8.61
N CYS A 25 2.47 -5.12 -7.64
CA CYS A 25 3.41 -6.23 -7.89
C CYS A 25 2.90 -7.58 -7.39
N HIS A 26 1.71 -7.63 -6.77
CA HIS A 26 1.15 -8.84 -6.16
C HIS A 26 2.06 -9.50 -5.10
N SER A 27 3.07 -8.78 -4.61
CA SER A 27 3.93 -9.21 -3.52
C SER A 27 3.17 -9.19 -2.20
N GLY A 28 3.37 -10.23 -1.38
CA GLY A 28 2.76 -10.41 -0.08
C GLY A 28 2.93 -11.86 0.38
N PRO A 29 2.54 -12.20 1.62
CA PRO A 29 1.84 -11.38 2.61
C PRO A 29 2.74 -10.36 3.34
N HIS A 30 2.38 -9.09 3.32
CA HIS A 30 3.05 -8.03 4.07
C HIS A 30 2.25 -7.68 5.33
N TRP A 31 2.93 -7.58 6.47
CA TRP A 31 2.38 -7.13 7.76
C TRP A 31 2.24 -5.60 7.87
N SER A 32 2.68 -4.89 6.83
CA SER A 32 2.50 -3.45 6.66
C SER A 32 2.35 -3.13 5.17
N ILE A 33 1.48 -2.17 4.84
CA ILE A 33 1.24 -1.75 3.46
C ILE A 33 0.97 -0.26 3.40
N TYR A 34 1.28 0.38 2.29
CA TYR A 34 0.93 1.77 2.06
C TYR A 34 -0.44 1.85 1.39
N GLU A 35 -1.35 2.59 2.00
CA GLU A 35 -2.66 2.89 1.43
C GLU A 35 -2.72 4.36 1.02
N CYS A 36 -3.11 4.62 -0.22
CA CYS A 36 -3.44 5.98 -0.66
C CYS A 36 -4.74 6.45 0.02
N LYS A 37 -4.74 7.61 0.68
CA LYS A 37 -5.95 8.16 1.32
C LYS A 37 -7.07 8.48 0.34
N HIS A 38 -6.71 8.89 -0.88
CA HIS A 38 -7.67 9.32 -1.89
C HIS A 38 -8.22 8.13 -2.70
N CYS A 39 -7.34 7.26 -3.18
CA CYS A 39 -7.68 6.21 -4.13
C CYS A 39 -7.87 4.85 -3.46
N LYS A 40 -7.52 4.71 -2.17
CA LYS A 40 -7.48 3.44 -1.42
C LYS A 40 -6.57 2.36 -2.00
N LEU A 41 -5.72 2.73 -2.96
CA LEU A 41 -4.72 1.88 -3.58
C LEU A 41 -3.72 1.39 -2.54
N LYS A 42 -3.52 0.08 -2.47
CA LYS A 42 -2.62 -0.59 -1.53
C LYS A 42 -1.37 -1.07 -2.23
N VAL A 43 -0.23 -0.51 -1.86
CA VAL A 43 1.07 -0.82 -2.47
C VAL A 43 2.12 -1.12 -1.40
N CYS A 44 3.08 -1.98 -1.73
CA CYS A 44 4.23 -2.20 -0.86
C CYS A 44 5.16 -0.97 -0.88
N ARG A 45 6.12 -0.94 0.06
CA ARG A 45 7.11 0.15 0.15
C ARG A 45 7.83 0.40 -1.17
N ASP A 46 8.22 -0.67 -1.85
CA ASP A 46 8.96 -0.61 -3.13
C ASP A 46 8.11 0.02 -4.24
N CYS A 47 6.85 -0.41 -4.38
CA CYS A 47 5.93 0.15 -5.36
C CYS A 47 5.54 1.61 -5.06
N LYS A 48 5.56 2.02 -3.79
CA LYS A 48 5.35 3.42 -3.38
C LYS A 48 6.56 4.31 -3.66
N ASP A 49 7.75 3.74 -3.83
CA ASP A 49 8.99 4.47 -4.16
C ASP A 49 9.17 4.63 -5.67
N LYS A 50 8.58 3.70 -6.44
CA LYS A 50 8.57 3.71 -7.91
C LYS A 50 7.46 4.54 -8.56
N ASP A 51 6.54 5.11 -7.76
CA ASP A 51 5.43 5.98 -8.22
C ASP A 51 5.86 7.45 -8.23
#